data_AF-A0A6S7HCP9-F1
#
_entry.id   AF-A0A6S7HCP9-F1
#
_cell.length_a   1.000
_cell.length_b   1.000
_cell.length_c   1.000
_cell.angle_alpha   90.00
_cell.angle_beta   90.00
_cell.angle_gamma   90.00
#
_symmetry.space_group_name_H-M   'P 1'
#
loop_
_entity.id
_entity.type
_entity.pdbx_description
1 polymer ?
#
loop_
_entity_poly.entity_id
_entity_poly.type
_entity_poly.pdbx_seq_one_letter_code
_entity_poly.pdbx_strand_id
1 'polypeptide(L)'
;MKNARVVISTSTSDFHRMTVTNKNCPVKCDCKRFSDLGLCAHIIAVAYDEGKLNEVVRNYKPNISAIVQPSGKAGKNPNQSVRKRKSSTTKGKRSVAEFNDPLAHTDLINFPDPDNWTVVFVKNTKMRKCYGCGGSVRQDVSVVPPSPWNIVLARREYRAYTPRGKRSIQISAKKEMVYYHPRMKCLREKNTDVTGNRVQVPSDIALDLDDLQRAQLRKEFGIDL
;
A
#
# COMPACT_ATOMS: atom_id res chain seq x y z
N MET A 1 18.99 17.66 3.55
CA MET A 1 17.70 17.67 4.28
C MET A 1 17.29 16.23 4.54
N LYS A 2 16.89 15.85 5.76
CA LYS A 2 16.48 14.47 6.06
C LYS A 2 15.08 14.25 5.48
N ASN A 3 14.98 13.50 4.39
CA ASN A 3 13.68 13.10 3.85
C ASN A 3 13.04 12.08 4.80
N ALA A 4 11.79 12.33 5.19
CA ALA A 4 11.04 11.42 6.04
C ALA A 4 9.79 10.95 5.29
N ARG A 5 9.49 9.65 5.40
CA ARG A 5 8.26 9.05 4.92
C ARG A 5 7.40 8.68 6.11
N VAL A 6 6.09 8.73 5.94
CA VAL A 6 5.13 8.29 6.96
C VAL A 6 4.47 7.05 6.42
N VAL A 7 4.60 5.95 7.13
CA VAL A 7 3.93 4.69 6.81
C VAL A 7 2.78 4.54 7.77
N ILE A 8 1.60 4.21 7.25
CA ILE A 8 0.41 4.00 8.07
C ILE A 8 0.06 2.53 7.97
N SER A 9 0.02 1.85 9.11
CA SER A 9 -0.39 0.46 9.17
C SER A 9 -1.88 0.35 8.86
N THR A 10 -2.29 -0.64 8.09
CA THR A 10 -3.71 -0.94 7.86
C THR A 10 -4.31 -1.78 8.98
N SER A 11 -3.48 -2.39 9.82
CA SER A 11 -3.91 -3.22 10.96
C SER A 11 -3.99 -2.47 12.27
N THR A 12 -3.30 -1.32 12.39
CA THR A 12 -3.33 -0.46 13.58
C THR A 12 -3.53 0.98 13.14
N SER A 13 -4.27 1.78 13.90
CA SER A 13 -4.48 3.20 13.61
C SER A 13 -3.24 4.09 13.84
N ASP A 14 -2.07 3.47 13.98
CA ASP A 14 -0.81 4.12 14.30
C ASP A 14 -0.02 4.39 13.02
N PHE A 15 0.58 5.56 12.97
CA PHE A 15 1.51 5.93 11.91
C PHE A 15 2.94 5.79 12.41
N HIS A 16 3.81 5.33 11.54
CA HIS A 16 5.23 5.12 11.79
C HIS A 16 6.03 6.09 10.95
N ARG A 17 6.88 6.87 11.61
CA ARG A 17 7.76 7.81 10.92
C ARG A 17 9.05 7.09 10.55
N MET A 18 9.36 7.17 9.27
CA MET A 18 10.55 6.59 8.69
C MET A 18 11.52 7.64 8.19
N THR A 19 12.79 7.43 8.49
CA THR A 19 13.87 8.26 7.96
C THR A 19 14.43 7.61 6.70
N VAL A 20 14.56 8.42 5.65
CA VAL A 20 15.09 8.03 4.36
C VAL A 20 16.36 8.85 4.09
N THR A 21 17.35 8.19 3.49
CA THR A 21 18.59 8.85 3.07
C THR A 21 18.37 9.72 1.84
N ASN A 22 19.38 10.53 1.48
CA ASN A 22 19.37 11.32 0.24
C ASN A 22 19.28 10.44 -1.03
N LYS A 23 19.55 9.13 -0.94
CA LYS A 23 19.44 8.16 -2.03
C LYS A 23 18.09 7.41 -2.05
N ASN A 24 17.09 7.94 -1.35
CA ASN A 24 15.77 7.33 -1.16
C ASN A 24 15.78 5.92 -0.50
N CYS A 25 16.90 5.54 0.13
CA CYS A 25 16.99 4.27 0.84
C CYS A 25 16.46 4.44 2.28
N PRO A 26 15.46 3.65 2.71
CA PRO A 26 14.92 3.73 4.06
C PRO A 26 15.90 3.14 5.08
N VAL A 27 16.15 3.87 6.16
CA VAL A 27 17.21 3.51 7.11
C VAL A 27 16.77 3.37 8.56
N LYS A 28 15.65 4.00 8.95
CA LYS A 28 15.14 3.90 10.34
C LYS A 28 13.63 3.97 10.37
N CYS A 29 13.04 3.20 11.28
CA CYS A 29 11.62 3.25 11.66
C CYS A 29 11.52 3.33 13.18
N ASP A 30 10.50 4.04 13.68
CA ASP A 30 10.20 4.20 15.11
C ASP A 30 9.45 3.01 15.74
N CYS A 31 9.11 1.98 14.96
CA CYS A 31 8.40 0.82 15.50
C CYS A 31 9.32 -0.10 16.32
N LYS A 32 8.74 -0.75 17.34
CA LYS A 32 9.45 -1.72 18.21
C LYS A 32 10.16 -2.82 17.41
N ARG A 33 9.49 -3.35 16.39
CA ARG A 33 10.03 -4.43 15.54
C ARG A 33 11.33 -4.04 14.83
N PHE A 34 11.47 -2.77 14.43
CA PHE A 34 12.70 -2.26 13.84
C PHE A 34 13.82 -2.12 14.88
N SER A 35 13.47 -1.69 16.10
CA SER A 35 14.44 -1.64 17.21
C SER A 35 15.01 -3.03 17.53
N ASP A 36 14.17 -4.06 17.48
CA ASP A 36 14.57 -5.42 17.84
C ASP A 36 15.32 -6.14 16.71
N LEU A 37 14.88 -5.97 15.45
CA LEU A 37 15.35 -6.78 14.33
C LEU A 37 16.13 -5.99 13.27
N GLY A 38 16.14 -4.67 13.32
CA GLY A 38 16.72 -3.81 12.28
C GLY A 38 15.96 -3.82 10.95
N LEU A 39 14.82 -4.52 10.87
CA LEU A 39 13.95 -4.60 9.70
C LEU A 39 12.49 -4.76 10.16
N CYS A 40 11.58 -4.03 9.54
CA CYS A 40 10.15 -4.12 9.80
C CYS A 40 9.35 -4.00 8.50
N ALA A 41 8.05 -4.34 8.55
CA ALA A 41 7.16 -4.22 7.41
C ALA A 41 7.11 -2.79 6.83
N HIS A 42 7.24 -1.76 7.68
CA HIS A 42 7.26 -0.37 7.22
C HIS A 42 8.48 -0.07 6.35
N ILE A 43 9.67 -0.55 6.75
CA ILE A 43 10.91 -0.40 5.97
C ILE A 43 10.78 -1.06 4.61
N ILE A 44 10.22 -2.27 4.58
CA ILE A 44 9.97 -3.03 3.36
C ILE A 44 9.00 -2.29 2.43
N ALA A 45 7.90 -1.76 2.98
CA ALA A 45 6.90 -1.03 2.21
C ALA A 45 7.48 0.21 1.53
N VAL A 46 8.23 1.04 2.26
CA VAL A 46 8.87 2.23 1.67
C VAL A 46 9.98 1.85 0.71
N ALA A 47 10.75 0.79 1.00
CA ALA A 47 11.79 0.33 0.08
C ALA A 47 11.19 -0.14 -1.25
N TYR A 48 10.02 -0.77 -1.22
CA TYR A 48 9.31 -1.16 -2.43
C TYR A 48 8.86 0.07 -3.23
N ASP A 49 8.20 1.02 -2.56
CA ASP A 49 7.71 2.27 -3.17
C ASP A 49 8.83 3.10 -3.83
N GLU A 50 10.00 3.13 -3.19
CA GLU A 50 11.18 3.86 -3.70
C GLU A 50 12.02 3.03 -4.69
N GLY A 51 11.61 1.81 -5.04
CA GLY A 51 12.38 0.92 -5.92
C GLY A 51 13.71 0.43 -5.35
N LYS A 52 13.89 0.52 -4.02
CA LYS A 52 15.11 0.17 -3.27
C LYS A 52 15.02 -1.15 -2.49
N LEU A 53 13.95 -1.90 -2.65
CA LEU A 53 13.71 -3.15 -1.90
C LEU A 53 14.88 -4.13 -2.02
N ASN A 54 15.39 -4.35 -3.24
CA ASN A 54 16.52 -5.25 -3.47
C ASN A 54 17.79 -4.82 -2.73
N GLU A 55 18.06 -3.51 -2.67
CA GLU A 55 19.21 -2.95 -1.96
C GLU A 55 19.08 -3.16 -0.44
N VAL A 56 17.87 -2.93 0.10
CA VAL A 56 17.57 -3.11 1.52
C VAL A 56 17.69 -4.58 1.93
N VAL A 57 17.12 -5.51 1.14
CA VAL A 57 17.15 -6.95 1.43
C VAL A 57 18.58 -7.50 1.35
N ARG A 58 19.36 -7.12 0.33
CA ARG A 58 20.76 -7.57 0.18
C ARG A 58 21.66 -7.10 1.31
N ASN A 59 21.43 -5.90 1.83
CA ASN A 59 22.24 -5.33 2.90
C ASN A 59 21.74 -5.70 4.30
N TYR A 60 20.58 -6.34 4.42
CA TYR A 60 20.03 -6.72 5.70
C TYR A 60 20.85 -7.85 6.34
N LYS A 61 21.43 -7.55 7.50
CA LYS A 61 22.15 -8.52 8.33
C LYS A 61 21.32 -8.76 9.60
N PRO A 62 20.55 -9.85 9.67
CA PRO A 62 19.74 -10.14 10.86
C PRO A 62 20.64 -10.31 12.07
N ASN A 63 20.22 -9.77 13.21
CA ASN A 63 20.86 -10.05 14.49
C ASN A 63 20.38 -11.43 14.97
N ILE A 64 21.00 -12.50 14.47
CA ILE A 64 20.65 -13.89 14.77
C ILE A 64 20.65 -14.15 16.28
N SER A 65 21.60 -13.54 17.02
CA SER A 65 21.67 -13.67 18.48
C SER A 65 20.46 -13.09 19.23
N ALA A 66 19.82 -12.04 18.72
CA ALA A 66 18.59 -11.50 19.30
C ALA A 66 17.37 -12.38 18.96
N ILE A 67 17.38 -13.04 17.80
CA ILE A 67 16.28 -13.87 17.29
C ILE A 67 16.25 -15.25 17.95
N VAL A 68 17.43 -15.84 18.21
CA VAL A 68 17.58 -17.22 18.69
C VAL A 68 17.62 -17.29 20.22
N GLN A 69 17.28 -16.21 20.95
CA GLN A 69 17.20 -16.31 22.40
C GLN A 69 16.19 -17.39 22.79
N PRO A 70 16.62 -18.47 23.46
CA PRO A 70 15.70 -19.51 23.89
C PRO A 70 14.71 -18.89 24.88
N SER A 71 13.44 -18.90 24.50
CA SER A 71 12.35 -18.54 25.38
C SER A 71 12.28 -19.56 26.52
N GLY A 72 12.85 -19.19 27.67
CA GLY A 72 12.59 -19.85 28.94
C GLY A 72 13.83 -20.31 29.71
N LYS A 73 14.15 -19.59 30.79
CA LYS A 73 14.59 -20.24 32.03
C LYS A 73 13.34 -20.83 32.70
N ALA A 74 12.73 -21.85 32.12
CA ALA A 74 11.61 -22.54 32.74
C ALA A 74 12.15 -23.63 33.68
N GLY A 75 11.94 -23.43 35.00
CA GLY A 75 11.99 -24.47 36.02
C GLY A 75 13.39 -24.92 36.48
N LYS A 76 13.95 -24.24 37.48
CA LYS A 76 14.95 -24.85 38.36
C LYS A 76 14.52 -24.65 39.81
N ASN A 77 13.88 -25.65 40.39
CA ASN A 77 13.81 -25.77 41.84
C ASN A 77 15.14 -26.38 42.32
N PRO A 78 15.72 -25.86 43.42
CA PRO A 78 16.99 -26.36 43.97
C PRO A 78 16.75 -27.73 44.63
N ASN A 79 16.89 -28.82 43.86
CA ASN A 79 17.18 -30.21 44.30
C ASN A 79 16.75 -31.31 43.31
N GLN A 80 16.32 -31.01 42.09
CA GLN A 80 16.07 -32.08 41.11
C GLN A 80 17.36 -32.52 40.39
N SER A 81 17.71 -33.80 40.55
CA SER A 81 18.78 -34.44 39.78
C SER A 81 18.42 -34.49 38.30
N VAL A 82 19.40 -34.17 37.45
CA VAL A 82 19.25 -34.16 36.00
C VAL A 82 18.97 -35.58 35.51
N ARG A 83 17.73 -35.86 35.14
CA ARG A 83 17.39 -37.10 34.44
C ARG A 83 18.06 -37.08 33.06
N LYS A 84 19.24 -37.69 32.96
CA LYS A 84 19.91 -37.94 31.67
C LYS A 84 18.99 -38.79 30.81
N ARG A 85 18.28 -38.17 29.86
CA ARG A 85 17.55 -38.90 28.82
C ARG A 85 18.57 -39.68 28.01
N LYS A 86 18.45 -41.01 28.01
CA LYS A 86 19.20 -41.90 27.11
C LYS A 86 18.83 -41.49 25.69
N SER A 87 19.78 -40.93 24.95
CA SER A 87 19.64 -40.70 23.52
C SER A 87 19.46 -42.06 22.84
N SER A 88 18.27 -42.35 22.32
CA SER A 88 18.10 -43.47 21.41
C SER A 88 18.76 -43.07 20.09
N THR A 89 19.95 -43.58 19.85
CA THR A 89 20.66 -43.54 18.57
C THR A 89 19.91 -44.42 17.56
N THR A 90 18.74 -44.00 17.13
CA THR A 90 18.17 -44.44 15.86
C THR A 90 18.63 -43.44 14.82
N LYS A 91 19.45 -43.91 13.87
CA LYS A 91 19.90 -43.18 12.67
C LYS A 91 18.68 -42.79 11.82
N GLY A 92 17.93 -41.79 12.25
CA GLY A 92 17.03 -41.02 11.40
C GLY A 92 17.62 -39.65 11.28
N LYS A 93 18.40 -39.39 10.21
CA LYS A 93 18.66 -38.01 9.81
C LYS A 93 17.27 -37.38 9.65
N ARG A 94 16.97 -36.31 10.39
CA ARG A 94 15.74 -35.54 10.14
C ARG A 94 15.81 -35.09 8.69
N SER A 95 15.03 -35.75 7.83
CA SER A 95 14.96 -35.45 6.42
C SER A 95 14.18 -34.16 6.27
N VAL A 96 14.78 -33.18 5.62
CA VAL A 96 14.09 -31.95 5.18
C VAL A 96 13.61 -32.11 3.74
N ALA A 97 13.80 -33.29 3.12
CA ALA A 97 13.44 -33.56 1.73
C ALA A 97 11.92 -33.55 1.49
N GLU A 98 11.12 -33.79 2.53
CA GLU A 98 9.65 -33.68 2.48
C GLU A 98 9.14 -32.25 2.74
N PHE A 99 10.01 -31.34 3.20
CA PHE A 99 9.64 -29.94 3.32
C PHE A 99 9.89 -29.26 1.97
N ASN A 100 8.80 -28.91 1.30
CA ASN A 100 8.88 -28.03 0.13
C ASN A 100 9.61 -26.74 0.52
N ASP A 101 10.55 -26.31 -0.31
CA ASP A 101 11.18 -25.01 -0.19
C ASP A 101 10.08 -23.93 -0.27
N PRO A 102 9.86 -23.10 0.77
CA PRO A 102 8.88 -22.02 0.73
C PRO A 102 9.11 -21.03 -0.42
N LEU A 103 10.33 -21.03 -1.00
CA LEU A 103 10.69 -20.22 -2.17
C LEU A 103 10.49 -20.95 -3.51
N ALA A 104 10.18 -22.25 -3.51
CA ALA A 104 9.87 -23.00 -4.73
C ALA A 104 8.47 -22.69 -5.27
N HIS A 105 7.61 -22.07 -4.46
CA HIS A 105 6.43 -21.38 -4.97
C HIS A 105 6.88 -20.07 -5.62
N THR A 106 6.92 -20.07 -6.95
CA THR A 106 6.98 -18.87 -7.80
C THR A 106 5.73 -17.99 -7.67
N ASP A 107 4.91 -18.20 -6.64
CA ASP A 107 3.98 -17.22 -6.10
C ASP A 107 4.76 -16.12 -5.36
N LEU A 108 5.73 -15.51 -6.06
CA LEU A 108 6.24 -14.19 -5.72
C LEU A 108 5.00 -13.31 -5.60
N ILE A 109 4.67 -12.95 -4.35
CA ILE A 109 3.60 -12.06 -3.91
C ILE A 109 3.03 -11.31 -5.12
N ASN A 110 1.99 -11.87 -5.74
CA ASN A 110 1.34 -11.24 -6.87
C ASN A 110 0.50 -10.13 -6.24
N PHE A 111 1.15 -8.99 -5.98
CA PHE A 111 0.46 -7.80 -5.51
C PHE A 111 -0.59 -7.51 -6.58
N PRO A 112 -1.89 -7.53 -6.24
CA PRO A 112 -2.92 -7.28 -7.23
C PRO A 112 -2.60 -5.94 -7.89
N ASP A 113 -2.56 -5.93 -9.22
CA ASP A 113 -2.30 -4.72 -9.97
C ASP A 113 -3.19 -3.59 -9.43
N PRO A 114 -2.64 -2.39 -9.22
CA PRO A 114 -3.43 -1.29 -8.72
C PRO A 114 -4.61 -1.08 -9.66
N ASP A 115 -5.83 -1.13 -9.10
CA ASP A 115 -7.08 -0.96 -9.84
C ASP A 115 -6.94 0.21 -10.84
N ASN A 116 -7.35 0.01 -12.10
CA ASN A 116 -7.35 1.07 -13.09
C ASN A 116 -8.39 2.15 -12.73
N TRP A 117 -8.15 3.39 -13.17
CA TRP A 117 -9.19 4.42 -13.09
C TRP A 117 -10.19 4.20 -14.20
N THR A 118 -11.47 4.25 -13.87
CA THR A 118 -12.56 4.11 -14.84
C THR A 118 -13.25 5.44 -15.04
N VAL A 119 -13.59 5.78 -16.29
CA VAL A 119 -14.41 6.96 -16.60
C VAL A 119 -15.88 6.64 -16.28
N VAL A 120 -16.53 7.51 -15.52
CA VAL A 120 -17.96 7.41 -15.19
C VAL A 120 -18.65 8.76 -15.27
N PHE A 121 -19.94 8.78 -15.61
CA PHE A 121 -20.73 10.01 -15.60
C PHE A 121 -21.06 10.47 -14.18
N VAL A 122 -20.94 11.76 -13.93
CA VAL A 122 -21.26 12.41 -12.64
C VAL A 122 -22.70 12.12 -12.21
N LYS A 123 -23.64 12.06 -13.17
CA LYS A 123 -25.06 11.74 -12.95
C LYS A 123 -25.27 10.39 -12.24
N ASN A 124 -24.37 9.43 -12.45
CA ASN A 124 -24.44 8.08 -11.88
C ASN A 124 -23.74 7.96 -10.51
N THR A 125 -23.24 9.07 -9.96
CA THR A 125 -22.49 9.07 -8.70
C THR A 125 -23.17 9.96 -7.67
N LYS A 126 -22.74 9.86 -6.40
CA LYS A 126 -23.11 10.81 -5.33
C LYS A 126 -21.97 11.79 -4.98
N MET A 127 -20.93 11.85 -5.81
CA MET A 127 -19.76 12.67 -5.58
C MET A 127 -20.11 14.16 -5.60
N ARG A 128 -19.53 14.94 -4.68
CA ARG A 128 -19.60 16.42 -4.68
C ARG A 128 -18.24 17.10 -4.77
N LYS A 129 -17.17 16.41 -4.34
CA LYS A 129 -15.81 16.94 -4.28
C LYS A 129 -14.81 15.98 -4.88
N CYS A 130 -13.82 16.52 -5.57
CA CYS A 130 -12.67 15.78 -6.07
C CYS A 130 -11.79 15.31 -4.91
N TYR A 131 -11.48 14.02 -4.87
CA TYR A 131 -10.61 13.46 -3.84
C TYR A 131 -9.14 13.92 -4.00
N GLY A 132 -8.71 14.18 -5.24
CA GLY A 132 -7.39 14.72 -5.56
C GLY A 132 -7.18 16.13 -5.01
N CYS A 133 -7.85 17.11 -5.63
CA CYS A 133 -7.63 18.53 -5.32
C CYS A 133 -8.57 19.10 -4.24
N GLY A 134 -9.56 18.36 -3.75
CA GLY A 134 -10.57 18.85 -2.80
C GLY A 134 -11.60 19.82 -3.40
N GLY A 135 -11.45 20.20 -4.66
CA GLY A 135 -12.33 21.13 -5.37
C GLY A 135 -13.76 20.60 -5.56
N SER A 136 -14.71 21.52 -5.73
CA SER A 136 -16.11 21.20 -5.98
C SER A 136 -16.31 20.65 -7.40
N VAL A 137 -17.07 19.55 -7.52
CA VAL A 137 -17.55 19.02 -8.80
C VAL A 137 -18.93 19.56 -9.13
N ARG A 138 -19.82 19.57 -8.13
CA ARG A 138 -21.18 20.08 -8.22
C ARG A 138 -21.65 20.51 -6.83
N GLN A 139 -22.53 21.50 -6.80
CA GLN A 139 -23.08 22.02 -5.55
C GLN A 139 -23.99 20.99 -4.89
N ASP A 140 -24.91 20.40 -5.65
CA ASP A 140 -25.84 19.37 -5.19
C ASP A 140 -25.74 18.12 -6.07
N VAL A 141 -26.19 16.96 -5.57
CA VAL A 141 -26.17 15.68 -6.32
C VAL A 141 -27.13 15.73 -7.51
N SER A 142 -28.22 16.49 -7.41
CA SER A 142 -29.19 16.68 -8.50
C SER A 142 -28.64 17.50 -9.67
N VAL A 143 -27.64 18.35 -9.45
CA VAL A 143 -27.08 19.24 -10.47
C VAL A 143 -25.95 18.55 -11.20
N VAL A 144 -26.16 18.24 -12.48
CA VAL A 144 -25.11 17.67 -13.35
C VAL A 144 -24.36 18.83 -14.02
N PRO A 145 -23.02 18.90 -13.90
CA PRO A 145 -22.23 19.92 -14.62
C PRO A 145 -22.43 19.82 -16.13
N PRO A 146 -22.14 20.87 -16.91
CA PRO A 146 -22.09 20.75 -18.36
C PRO A 146 -20.87 19.96 -18.82
N SER A 147 -20.92 19.46 -20.06
CA SER A 147 -19.76 18.87 -20.74
C SER A 147 -18.60 19.87 -20.86
N PRO A 148 -17.32 19.46 -20.70
CA PRO A 148 -16.80 18.10 -20.47
C PRO A 148 -16.68 17.70 -18.99
N TRP A 149 -17.24 18.49 -18.07
CA TRP A 149 -17.07 18.31 -16.61
C TRP A 149 -18.15 17.42 -15.97
N ASN A 150 -19.02 16.84 -16.79
CA ASN A 150 -20.04 15.86 -16.41
C ASN A 150 -19.54 14.42 -16.35
N ILE A 151 -18.23 14.19 -16.55
CA ILE A 151 -17.54 12.92 -16.31
C ILE A 151 -16.49 13.05 -15.20
N VAL A 152 -16.21 11.94 -14.52
CA VAL A 152 -15.19 11.83 -13.48
C VAL A 152 -14.45 10.52 -13.59
N LEU A 153 -13.28 10.45 -12.97
CA LEU A 153 -12.51 9.22 -12.84
C LEU A 153 -12.82 8.55 -11.52
N ALA A 154 -13.03 7.24 -11.53
CA ALA A 154 -13.41 6.46 -10.37
C ALA A 154 -12.42 5.31 -10.13
N ARG A 155 -12.05 5.09 -8.86
CA ARG A 155 -11.19 3.98 -8.44
C ARG A 155 -11.53 3.55 -7.02
N ARG A 156 -11.27 2.29 -6.68
CA ARG A 156 -11.33 1.80 -5.29
C ARG A 156 -10.02 2.07 -4.55
N GLU A 157 -10.06 2.94 -3.56
CA GLU A 157 -8.88 3.33 -2.78
C GLU A 157 -9.16 3.33 -1.28
N TYR A 158 -8.10 3.14 -0.49
CA TYR A 158 -8.16 3.46 0.94
C TYR A 158 -8.20 4.96 1.12
N ARG A 159 -9.22 5.44 1.84
CA ARG A 159 -9.47 6.86 2.00
C ARG A 159 -8.79 7.37 3.24
N ALA A 160 -7.87 8.33 3.09
CA ALA A 160 -7.35 9.12 4.21
C ALA A 160 -8.28 10.31 4.48
N TYR A 161 -8.78 10.44 5.72
CA TYR A 161 -9.66 11.53 6.13
C TYR A 161 -9.46 11.87 7.60
N THR A 162 -9.70 13.13 7.97
CA THR A 162 -9.72 13.55 9.37
C THR A 162 -11.18 13.58 9.81
N PRO A 163 -11.62 12.72 10.74
CA PRO A 163 -13.00 12.74 11.22
C PRO A 163 -13.32 14.08 11.88
N ARG A 164 -14.57 14.51 11.75
CA ARG A 164 -15.04 15.75 12.38
C ARG A 164 -14.81 15.69 13.90
N GLY A 165 -14.15 16.70 14.45
CA GLY A 165 -13.83 16.78 15.88
C GLY A 165 -12.59 15.99 16.32
N LYS A 166 -11.92 15.26 15.42
CA LYS A 166 -10.63 14.61 15.70
C LYS A 166 -9.48 15.40 15.05
N ARG A 167 -8.29 15.33 15.67
CA ARG A 167 -7.06 15.93 15.14
C ARG A 167 -6.17 14.91 14.40
N SER A 168 -6.55 13.64 14.39
CA SER A 168 -5.80 12.57 13.73
C SER A 168 -6.43 12.18 12.39
N ILE A 169 -5.58 11.94 11.41
CA ILE A 169 -5.95 11.32 10.13
C ILE A 169 -6.31 9.85 10.41
N GLN A 170 -7.39 9.39 9.79
CA GLN A 170 -7.84 8.01 9.79
C GLN A 170 -7.83 7.51 8.35
N ILE A 171 -7.61 6.21 8.20
CA ILE A 171 -7.71 5.52 6.91
C ILE A 171 -8.91 4.58 6.98
N SER A 172 -9.69 4.50 5.91
CA SER A 172 -10.78 3.52 5.81
C SER A 172 -10.24 2.10 5.93
N ALA A 173 -10.95 1.21 6.64
CA ALA A 173 -10.54 -0.19 6.77
C ALA A 173 -10.70 -0.99 5.46
N LYS A 174 -11.54 -0.50 4.55
CA LYS A 174 -11.80 -1.10 3.24
C LYS A 174 -11.57 -0.05 2.15
N LYS A 175 -11.23 -0.52 0.95
CA LYS A 175 -11.22 0.35 -0.23
C LYS A 175 -12.63 0.85 -0.50
N GLU A 176 -12.77 2.15 -0.72
CA GLU A 176 -14.01 2.82 -1.08
C GLU A 176 -13.89 3.41 -2.49
N MET A 177 -15.03 3.61 -3.15
CA MET A 177 -15.04 4.33 -4.42
C MET A 177 -14.69 5.81 -4.17
N VAL A 178 -13.54 6.21 -4.66
CA VAL A 178 -13.10 7.61 -4.71
C VAL A 178 -13.21 8.12 -6.14
N TYR A 179 -13.36 9.44 -6.24
CA TYR A 179 -13.61 10.09 -7.52
C TYR A 179 -12.70 11.30 -7.70
N TYR A 180 -12.29 11.53 -8.94
CA TYR A 180 -11.40 12.62 -9.33
C TYR A 180 -11.98 13.38 -10.52
N HIS A 181 -11.62 14.65 -10.65
CA HIS A 181 -11.81 15.36 -11.92
C HIS A 181 -11.06 14.63 -13.05
N PRO A 182 -11.52 14.75 -14.30
CA PRO A 182 -10.86 14.22 -15.48
C PRO A 182 -9.65 15.11 -15.84
N ARG A 183 -8.69 15.23 -14.92
CA ARG A 183 -7.44 15.98 -15.07
C ARG A 183 -6.30 15.21 -14.46
N MET A 184 -5.18 15.13 -15.16
CA MET A 184 -4.02 14.38 -14.70
C MET A 184 -3.42 14.99 -13.42
N LYS A 185 -3.53 16.31 -13.26
CA LYS A 185 -3.14 17.00 -12.02
C LYS A 185 -3.89 16.45 -10.79
N CYS A 186 -5.18 16.14 -10.92
CA CYS A 186 -5.96 15.64 -9.78
C CYS A 186 -5.57 14.23 -9.36
N LEU A 187 -5.15 13.38 -10.31
CA LEU A 187 -4.62 12.06 -9.99
C LEU A 187 -3.27 12.16 -9.28
N ARG A 188 -2.36 12.98 -9.83
CA ARG A 188 -1.01 13.16 -9.30
C ARG A 188 -0.93 13.77 -7.91
N GLU A 189 -1.94 14.53 -7.49
CA GLU A 189 -2.03 15.11 -6.15
C GLU A 189 -2.05 14.06 -5.02
N LYS A 190 -2.62 12.88 -5.30
CA LYS A 190 -2.74 11.79 -4.32
C LYS A 190 -1.97 10.53 -4.69
N ASN A 191 -1.53 10.44 -5.95
CA ASN A 191 -0.88 9.26 -6.49
C ASN A 191 0.30 9.73 -7.35
N THR A 192 1.51 9.74 -6.79
CA THR A 192 2.70 10.30 -7.45
C THR A 192 3.11 9.53 -8.70
N ASP A 193 2.73 8.26 -8.80
CA ASP A 193 3.27 7.32 -9.81
C ASP A 193 2.27 7.04 -10.94
N VAL A 194 1.27 7.90 -11.12
CA VAL A 194 0.23 7.69 -12.13
C VAL A 194 0.70 8.11 -13.51
N THR A 195 0.70 7.15 -14.42
CA THR A 195 0.82 7.35 -15.86
C THR A 195 -0.56 7.33 -16.53
N GLY A 196 -0.73 8.06 -17.63
CA GLY A 196 -2.02 8.17 -18.37
C GLY A 196 -2.60 6.81 -18.80
N ASN A 197 -1.73 5.81 -19.02
CA ASN A 197 -2.09 4.47 -19.48
C ASN A 197 -2.95 3.65 -18.50
N ARG A 198 -3.21 4.15 -17.29
CA ARG A 198 -4.04 3.47 -16.27
C ARG A 198 -5.50 3.95 -16.24
N VAL A 199 -5.89 4.83 -17.16
CA VAL A 199 -7.29 5.26 -17.31
C VAL A 199 -7.98 4.42 -18.38
N GLN A 200 -9.06 3.75 -17.99
CA GLN A 200 -9.89 2.91 -18.84
C GLN A 200 -11.25 3.57 -19.06
N VAL A 201 -11.75 3.48 -20.28
CA VAL A 201 -13.10 3.90 -20.64
C VAL A 201 -13.91 2.66 -20.96
N PRO A 202 -14.88 2.28 -20.11
CA PRO A 202 -15.80 1.20 -20.40
C PRO A 202 -16.53 1.42 -21.73
N SER A 203 -16.79 0.35 -22.50
CA SER A 203 -17.36 0.46 -23.86
C SER A 203 -18.74 1.11 -23.90
N ASP A 204 -19.58 0.84 -22.90
CA ASP A 204 -20.88 1.47 -22.69
C ASP A 204 -20.74 2.99 -22.50
N ILE A 205 -19.78 3.41 -21.68
CA ILE A 205 -19.48 4.84 -21.47
C ILE A 205 -18.92 5.46 -22.74
N ALA A 206 -18.01 4.77 -23.44
CA ALA A 206 -17.36 5.26 -24.65
C ALA A 206 -18.35 5.59 -25.76
N LEU A 207 -19.48 4.86 -25.87
CA LEU A 207 -20.53 5.16 -26.85
C LEU A 207 -21.30 6.45 -26.51
N ASP A 208 -21.48 6.72 -25.22
CA ASP A 208 -22.23 7.88 -24.72
C ASP A 208 -21.39 9.16 -24.60
N LEU A 209 -20.08 9.10 -24.88
CA LEU A 209 -19.20 10.27 -24.79
C LEU A 209 -19.41 11.24 -25.95
N ASP A 210 -19.58 12.52 -25.61
CA ASP A 210 -19.58 13.62 -26.57
C ASP A 210 -18.16 14.04 -26.99
N ASP A 211 -18.06 14.85 -28.03
CA ASP A 211 -16.78 15.29 -28.60
C ASP A 211 -15.93 16.09 -27.62
N LEU A 212 -16.56 16.88 -26.74
CA LEU A 212 -15.84 17.69 -25.75
C LEU A 212 -15.21 16.82 -24.67
N GLN A 213 -15.91 15.79 -24.22
CA GLN A 213 -15.39 14.79 -23.27
C GLN A 213 -14.26 13.98 -23.89
N ARG A 214 -14.43 13.51 -25.14
CA ARG A 214 -13.38 12.79 -25.88
C ARG A 214 -12.14 13.66 -26.04
N ALA A 215 -12.30 14.92 -26.44
CA ALA A 215 -11.20 15.88 -26.56
C ALA A 215 -10.49 16.11 -25.21
N GLN A 216 -11.23 16.20 -24.11
CA GLN A 216 -10.66 16.33 -22.76
C GLN A 216 -9.87 15.09 -22.35
N LEU A 217 -10.40 13.88 -22.61
CA LEU A 217 -9.72 12.62 -22.30
C LEU A 217 -8.45 12.43 -23.14
N ARG A 218 -8.52 12.73 -24.43
CA ARG A 218 -7.35 12.75 -25.33
C ARG A 218 -6.29 13.72 -24.83
N LYS A 219 -6.68 14.94 -24.47
CA LYS A 219 -5.77 15.98 -23.99
C LYS A 219 -5.05 15.61 -22.69
N GLU A 220 -5.76 15.05 -21.72
CA GLU A 220 -5.21 14.80 -20.38
C GLU A 220 -4.55 13.42 -20.24
N PHE A 221 -5.04 12.43 -20.98
CA PHE A 221 -4.68 11.02 -20.80
C PHE A 221 -4.15 10.35 -22.07
N GLY A 222 -4.21 11.02 -23.24
CA GLY A 222 -3.75 10.46 -24.50
C GLY A 222 -4.61 9.30 -25.02
N ILE A 223 -5.88 9.22 -24.61
CA ILE A 223 -6.80 8.16 -25.01
C ILE A 223 -7.50 8.56 -26.31
N ASP A 224 -7.37 7.73 -27.34
CA ASP A 224 -8.12 7.85 -28.58
C ASP A 224 -9.38 6.96 -28.53
N LEU A 225 -10.56 7.61 -28.61
CA LEU A 225 -11.90 7.01 -28.50
C LEU A 225 -12.80 7.45 -29.63
#